data_AF-A0AAN6SVH7-F1
#
_entry.id   AF-A0AAN6SVH7-F1
#
_cell.length_a   1.000
_cell.length_b   1.000
_cell.length_c   1.000
_cell.angle_alpha   90.00
_cell.angle_beta   90.00
_cell.angle_gamma   90.00
#
_symmetry.space_group_name_H-M   'P 1'
#
loop_
_entity.id
_entity.type
_entity.pdbx_description
1 polymer ?
#
loop_
_entity_poly.entity_id
_entity_poly.type
_entity_poly.pdbx_seq_one_letter_code
_entity_poly.pdbx_strand_id
1 'polypeptide(L)'
;MPEQRQEADQPPKCRYPKLPCHGILHYLRGKIENRHRDYLFRQAVRWHGPPCLGLEDIPGMRIGEIESCCNKTAPIYILPGDSTSLWDWRLLLVVLHNYLYRTWFRPYRSEIDWGQFLAQVIKVRPGPAPQTTESPVGAARLAASMSCGICAHVEETQQKLGDRWYGVMCLEEAVALAKELGFPDSERINQQKFLVLQPLFRAVAIVLRSSDYGTAVPAIAEIPALLVLTGVEEGLSAPITFDSIADKIGAHHQAGDSIQTVETSLATAVGFLMDLEKRELAAFGPRPDPADSCRGPRRSLFLDEEEICFWAQQHGSEWDEAPEGPSSSWVDIGIYPHWAGEGARSDEKMAQGWERQSAGSPRTLRLLFSRTFFDLSDEGRTRAGQRAMLV
;
A
#
# COMPACT_ATOMS: atom_id res chain seq x y z
N MET A 1 -66.51 26.60 -5.54
CA MET A 1 -65.61 26.21 -4.44
C MET A 1 -65.14 24.78 -4.69
N PRO A 2 -64.01 24.55 -5.39
CA PRO A 2 -63.38 23.25 -5.41
C PRO A 2 -62.14 23.22 -4.50
N GLU A 3 -61.98 22.07 -3.86
CA GLU A 3 -60.94 21.66 -2.94
C GLU A 3 -59.53 21.85 -3.50
N GLN A 4 -58.67 22.53 -2.74
CA GLN A 4 -57.23 22.45 -2.91
C GLN A 4 -56.70 21.29 -2.06
N ARG A 5 -56.26 20.23 -2.75
CA ARG A 5 -55.49 19.12 -2.17
C ARG A 5 -54.18 19.65 -1.59
N GLN A 6 -53.97 19.41 -0.30
CA GLN A 6 -52.65 19.34 0.30
C GLN A 6 -51.93 18.11 -0.28
N GLU A 7 -50.89 18.34 -1.07
CA GLU A 7 -49.92 17.32 -1.45
C GLU A 7 -48.54 17.96 -1.38
N ALA A 8 -48.03 18.11 -0.15
CA ALA A 8 -46.68 18.56 0.11
C ALA A 8 -46.23 18.08 1.49
N ASP A 9 -45.83 16.80 1.58
CA ASP A 9 -44.73 16.35 2.47
C ASP A 9 -44.38 14.87 2.22
N GLN A 10 -43.91 14.54 1.02
CA GLN A 10 -43.17 13.29 0.86
C GLN A 10 -41.68 13.59 1.09
N PRO A 11 -41.05 12.99 2.11
CA PRO A 11 -39.61 13.13 2.29
C PRO A 11 -38.89 12.65 1.03
N PRO A 12 -37.72 13.23 0.69
CA PRO A 12 -36.99 12.83 -0.50
C PRO A 12 -36.77 11.32 -0.47
N LYS A 13 -37.25 10.63 -1.52
CA LYS A 13 -37.08 9.17 -1.66
C LYS A 13 -35.61 8.84 -1.47
N CYS A 14 -35.33 8.01 -0.46
CA CYS A 14 -33.99 7.52 -0.17
C CYS A 14 -33.42 6.91 -1.45
N ARG A 15 -32.28 7.44 -1.93
CA ARG A 15 -31.74 7.14 -3.27
C ARG A 15 -31.08 5.76 -3.33
N TYR A 16 -30.96 5.08 -2.19
CA TYR A 16 -30.23 3.85 -2.00
C TYR A 16 -31.15 2.74 -1.46
N PRO A 17 -30.86 1.47 -1.78
CA PRO A 17 -31.62 0.35 -1.24
C PRO A 17 -31.43 0.27 0.28
N LYS A 18 -32.51 -0.02 1.00
CA LYS A 18 -32.44 -0.34 2.43
C LYS A 18 -31.66 -1.65 2.61
N LEU A 19 -30.68 -1.66 3.52
CA LEU A 19 -29.83 -2.81 3.81
C LEU A 19 -30.02 -3.25 5.27
N PRO A 20 -29.92 -4.56 5.55
CA PRO A 20 -29.78 -5.04 6.92
C PRO A 20 -28.44 -4.59 7.51
N CYS A 21 -28.29 -4.71 8.84
CA CYS A 21 -27.12 -4.21 9.55
C CYS A 21 -25.78 -4.73 8.97
N HIS A 22 -25.66 -6.06 8.80
CA HIS A 22 -24.47 -6.67 8.18
C HIS A 22 -24.18 -6.17 6.75
N GLY A 23 -25.22 -5.73 6.01
CA GLY A 23 -25.09 -5.16 4.67
C GLY A 23 -24.57 -3.72 4.68
N ILE A 24 -24.95 -2.94 5.69
CA ILE A 24 -24.40 -1.60 5.91
C ILE A 24 -22.91 -1.68 6.27
N LEU A 25 -22.54 -2.58 7.18
CA LEU A 25 -21.15 -2.84 7.55
C LEU A 25 -20.29 -3.27 6.36
N HIS A 26 -20.82 -4.20 5.54
CA HIS A 26 -20.17 -4.61 4.29
C HIS A 26 -19.96 -3.45 3.31
N TYR A 27 -20.97 -2.58 3.16
CA TYR A 27 -20.87 -1.39 2.33
C TYR A 27 -19.80 -0.41 2.84
N LEU A 28 -19.81 -0.10 4.14
CA LEU A 28 -18.83 0.79 4.78
C LEU A 28 -17.41 0.23 4.67
N ARG A 29 -17.21 -1.05 4.93
CA ARG A 29 -15.90 -1.70 4.71
C ARG A 29 -15.47 -1.58 3.24
N GLY A 30 -16.38 -1.81 2.30
CA GLY A 30 -16.11 -1.64 0.87
C GLY A 30 -15.68 -0.22 0.51
N LYS A 31 -16.20 0.82 1.18
CA LYS A 31 -15.78 2.23 1.02
C LYS A 31 -14.36 2.46 1.54
N ILE A 32 -14.02 1.92 2.70
CA ILE A 32 -12.66 2.04 3.27
C ILE A 32 -11.66 1.36 2.33
N GLU A 33 -11.94 0.13 1.90
CA GLU A 33 -11.08 -0.60 0.95
C GLU A 33 -10.89 0.17 -0.37
N ASN A 34 -11.96 0.76 -0.90
CA ASN A 34 -11.92 1.60 -2.09
C ASN A 34 -10.98 2.81 -1.92
N ARG A 35 -11.15 3.56 -0.82
CA ARG A 35 -10.36 4.75 -0.52
C ARG A 35 -8.91 4.41 -0.20
N HIS A 36 -8.66 3.32 0.52
CA HIS A 36 -7.32 2.80 0.79
C HIS A 36 -6.60 2.43 -0.50
N ARG A 37 -7.25 1.65 -1.38
CA ARG A 37 -6.69 1.26 -2.67
C ARG A 37 -6.38 2.47 -3.55
N ASP A 38 -7.29 3.43 -3.64
CA ASP A 38 -7.09 4.66 -4.41
C ASP A 38 -6.02 5.57 -3.80
N TYR A 39 -5.96 5.69 -2.48
CA TYR A 39 -4.94 6.46 -1.77
C TYR A 39 -3.54 5.91 -2.06
N LEU A 40 -3.33 4.60 -1.88
CA LEU A 40 -2.05 3.97 -2.19
C LEU A 40 -1.71 4.06 -3.67
N PHE A 41 -2.69 3.90 -4.56
CA PHE A 41 -2.48 4.02 -6.00
C PHE A 41 -2.05 5.44 -6.39
N ARG A 42 -2.65 6.47 -5.79
CA ARG A 42 -2.21 7.86 -6.00
C ARG A 42 -0.78 8.06 -5.53
N GLN A 43 -0.43 7.58 -4.34
CA GLN A 43 0.94 7.66 -3.83
C GLN A 43 1.95 6.91 -4.71
N ALA A 44 1.58 5.77 -5.28
CA ALA A 44 2.49 4.94 -6.06
C ALA A 44 2.54 5.29 -7.56
N VAL A 45 1.52 5.94 -8.12
CA VAL A 45 1.36 6.06 -9.59
C VAL A 45 0.85 7.42 -10.08
N ARG A 46 -0.11 8.07 -9.38
CA ARG A 46 -0.92 9.17 -9.95
C ARG A 46 -0.61 10.55 -9.32
N TRP A 47 -0.78 11.61 -10.11
CA TRP A 47 -0.61 13.03 -9.72
C TRP A 47 0.80 13.41 -9.27
N HIS A 48 1.17 13.07 -8.04
CA HIS A 48 2.50 13.28 -7.49
C HIS A 48 3.41 12.07 -7.72
N GLY A 49 2.82 10.87 -7.88
CA GLY A 49 3.58 9.63 -7.94
C GLY A 49 4.40 9.40 -6.65
N PRO A 50 5.26 8.37 -6.64
CA PRO A 50 6.10 8.11 -5.48
C PRO A 50 7.10 9.26 -5.31
N PRO A 51 7.48 9.60 -4.07
CA PRO A 51 8.48 10.62 -3.79
C PRO A 51 9.73 10.39 -4.66
N CYS A 52 10.24 11.45 -5.27
CA CYS A 52 11.46 11.41 -6.09
C CYS A 52 12.57 12.15 -5.35
N LEU A 53 13.38 11.39 -4.63
CA LEU A 53 14.29 11.91 -3.59
C LEU A 53 15.74 11.50 -3.88
N GLY A 54 16.65 12.46 -3.76
CA GLY A 54 18.04 12.27 -3.36
C GLY A 54 18.19 12.50 -1.85
N LEU A 55 19.40 12.34 -1.34
CA LEU A 55 19.68 12.55 0.09
C LEU A 55 19.46 14.03 0.49
N GLU A 56 19.76 14.94 -0.43
CA GLU A 56 19.63 16.38 -0.26
C GLU A 56 18.18 16.87 -0.19
N ASP A 57 17.20 16.09 -0.66
CA ASP A 57 15.79 16.48 -0.64
C ASP A 57 15.04 16.03 0.60
N ILE A 58 15.62 15.12 1.37
CA ILE A 58 14.97 14.55 2.56
C ILE A 58 14.48 15.68 3.50
N PRO A 59 15.28 16.73 3.80
CA PRO A 59 14.81 17.83 4.66
C PRO A 59 13.67 18.67 4.05
N GLY A 60 13.44 18.57 2.74
CA GLY A 60 12.40 19.30 1.99
C GLY A 60 11.18 18.44 1.66
N MET A 61 11.05 17.25 2.24
CA MET A 61 9.88 16.39 2.04
C MET A 61 8.60 17.09 2.51
N ARG A 62 7.53 16.93 1.73
CA ARG A 62 6.19 17.45 2.08
C ARG A 62 5.56 16.62 3.20
N ILE A 63 4.60 17.17 3.95
CA ILE A 63 4.00 16.40 5.06
C ILE A 63 3.33 15.14 4.55
N GLY A 64 2.66 15.19 3.41
CA GLY A 64 2.04 14.01 2.80
C GLY A 64 3.06 12.94 2.40
N GLU A 65 4.31 13.30 2.10
CA GLU A 65 5.38 12.35 1.79
C GLU A 65 5.94 11.75 3.09
N ILE A 66 6.11 12.56 4.12
CA ILE A 66 6.52 12.12 5.46
C ILE A 66 5.50 11.14 6.04
N GLU A 67 4.22 11.49 6.02
CA GLU A 67 3.12 10.65 6.50
C GLU A 67 3.00 9.36 5.67
N SER A 68 3.34 9.39 4.37
CA SER A 68 3.29 8.19 3.52
C SER A 68 4.30 7.11 3.93
N CYS A 69 5.38 7.48 4.63
CA CYS A 69 6.35 6.53 5.17
C CYS A 69 5.84 5.81 6.43
N CYS A 70 4.79 6.32 7.07
CA CYS A 70 4.20 5.72 8.26
C CYS A 70 3.25 4.58 7.90
N ASN A 71 3.08 3.65 8.84
CA ASN A 71 2.25 2.46 8.72
C ASN A 71 2.65 1.59 7.51
N LYS A 72 3.91 1.67 7.09
CA LYS A 72 4.52 0.81 6.07
C LYS A 72 5.58 -0.09 6.70
N THR A 73 5.69 -1.32 6.20
CA THR A 73 6.67 -2.28 6.72
C THR A 73 8.08 -1.97 6.24
N ALA A 74 8.26 -1.59 4.96
CA ALA A 74 9.59 -1.25 4.44
C ALA A 74 9.55 -0.25 3.26
N PRO A 75 10.63 0.52 3.03
CA PRO A 75 10.82 1.24 1.77
C PRO A 75 11.24 0.31 0.62
N ILE A 76 10.75 0.61 -0.58
CA ILE A 76 11.23 0.06 -1.85
C ILE A 76 11.83 1.22 -2.66
N TYR A 77 13.14 1.23 -2.81
CA TYR A 77 13.87 2.22 -3.60
C TYR A 77 13.98 1.76 -5.05
N ILE A 78 13.54 2.58 -5.99
CA ILE A 78 13.71 2.34 -7.42
C ILE A 78 14.83 3.25 -7.93
N LEU A 79 15.94 2.63 -8.30
CA LEU A 79 17.09 3.29 -8.91
C LEU A 79 16.82 3.55 -10.40
N PRO A 80 17.19 4.73 -10.91
CA PRO A 80 17.08 5.06 -12.32
C PRO A 80 18.08 4.26 -13.15
N GLY A 81 17.64 3.72 -14.27
CA GLY A 81 18.51 3.10 -15.28
C GLY A 81 18.61 3.95 -16.55
N ASP A 82 19.76 3.89 -17.22
CA ASP A 82 20.14 4.76 -18.35
C ASP A 82 19.19 4.70 -19.56
N SER A 83 18.37 3.66 -19.68
CA SER A 83 17.53 3.38 -20.86
C SER A 83 16.03 3.31 -20.56
N THR A 84 15.58 3.65 -19.35
CA THR A 84 14.16 3.48 -19.00
C THR A 84 13.30 4.59 -19.58
N SER A 85 12.38 4.25 -20.48
CA SER A 85 11.42 5.25 -20.99
C SER A 85 10.45 5.69 -19.89
N LEU A 86 9.89 6.90 -20.01
CA LEU A 86 8.83 7.37 -19.09
C LEU A 86 7.62 6.42 -19.04
N TRP A 87 7.37 5.70 -20.15
CA TRP A 87 6.30 4.71 -20.24
C TRP A 87 6.63 3.45 -19.45
N ASP A 88 7.83 2.90 -19.62
CA ASP A 88 8.29 1.72 -18.85
C ASP A 88 8.31 2.02 -17.36
N TRP A 89 8.70 3.25 -16.98
CA TRP A 89 8.67 3.69 -15.59
C TRP A 89 7.26 3.70 -15.00
N ARG A 90 6.29 4.27 -15.71
CA ARG A 90 4.89 4.28 -15.26
C ARG A 90 4.33 2.86 -15.17
N LEU A 91 4.66 2.01 -16.14
CA LEU A 91 4.21 0.64 -16.15
C LEU A 91 4.78 -0.17 -14.99
N LEU A 92 6.09 -0.04 -14.71
CA LEU A 92 6.74 -0.65 -13.56
C LEU A 92 6.01 -0.29 -12.27
N LEU A 93 5.74 0.99 -12.05
CA LEU A 93 5.05 1.45 -10.83
C LEU A 93 3.65 0.84 -10.69
N VAL A 94 2.87 0.80 -11.77
CA VAL A 94 1.53 0.20 -11.75
C VAL A 94 1.60 -1.29 -11.43
N VAL A 95 2.46 -2.02 -12.13
CA VAL A 95 2.56 -3.47 -12.01
C VAL A 95 3.13 -3.86 -10.65
N LEU A 96 4.16 -3.14 -10.16
CA LEU A 96 4.71 -3.30 -8.82
C LEU A 96 3.64 -3.03 -7.75
N HIS A 97 2.92 -1.92 -7.87
CA HIS A 97 1.88 -1.59 -6.90
C HIS A 97 0.75 -2.63 -6.87
N ASN A 98 0.31 -3.11 -8.03
CA ASN A 98 -0.69 -4.18 -8.12
C ASN A 98 -0.19 -5.49 -7.52
N TYR A 99 1.07 -5.85 -7.79
CA TYR A 99 1.71 -7.03 -7.23
C TYR A 99 1.76 -6.97 -5.71
N LEU A 100 2.27 -5.87 -5.14
CA LEU A 100 2.36 -5.68 -3.70
C LEU A 100 0.97 -5.70 -3.05
N TYR A 101 -0.01 -4.99 -3.63
CA TYR A 101 -1.38 -4.95 -3.10
C TYR A 101 -2.03 -6.32 -3.08
N ARG A 102 -1.98 -7.06 -4.19
CA ARG A 102 -2.61 -8.40 -4.28
C ARG A 102 -1.92 -9.46 -3.42
N THR A 103 -0.61 -9.29 -3.17
CA THR A 103 0.14 -10.24 -2.34
C THR A 103 -0.15 -10.01 -0.86
N TRP A 104 -0.21 -8.74 -0.44
CA TRP A 104 -0.38 -8.35 0.96
C TRP A 104 -1.85 -8.31 1.42
N PHE A 105 -2.73 -7.72 0.62
CA PHE A 105 -4.10 -7.42 1.01
C PHE A 105 -4.93 -8.70 1.16
N ARG A 106 -5.60 -8.84 2.32
CA ARG A 106 -6.57 -9.88 2.61
C ARG A 106 -7.95 -9.23 2.67
N PRO A 107 -8.83 -9.51 1.69
CA PRO A 107 -10.19 -8.98 1.68
C PRO A 107 -10.87 -9.08 3.02
N TYR A 108 -11.49 -7.99 3.47
CA TYR A 108 -12.15 -7.84 4.77
C TYR A 108 -11.26 -7.96 6.00
N ARG A 109 -10.12 -8.64 5.95
CA ARG A 109 -9.32 -8.99 7.13
C ARG A 109 -8.11 -8.10 7.36
N SER A 110 -7.58 -7.46 6.32
CA SER A 110 -6.45 -6.54 6.50
C SER A 110 -6.90 -5.32 7.29
N GLU A 111 -6.16 -5.01 8.35
CA GLU A 111 -6.19 -3.69 8.97
C GLU A 111 -5.69 -2.67 7.95
N ILE A 112 -6.53 -1.70 7.62
CA ILE A 112 -6.22 -0.68 6.61
C ILE A 112 -6.65 0.70 7.07
N ASP A 113 -7.24 0.86 8.25
CA ASP A 113 -7.91 2.09 8.66
C ASP A 113 -6.96 3.29 8.69
N TRP A 114 -5.69 3.09 9.00
CA TRP A 114 -4.68 4.15 9.08
C TRP A 114 -3.64 4.06 7.96
N GLY A 115 -4.00 3.44 6.84
CA GLY A 115 -3.15 3.37 5.67
C GLY A 115 -2.07 2.28 5.76
N GLN A 116 -2.23 1.29 6.63
CA GLN A 116 -1.35 0.14 6.74
C GLN A 116 -1.15 -0.50 5.36
N PHE A 117 0.11 -0.81 5.02
CA PHE A 117 0.47 -1.46 3.77
C PHE A 117 1.90 -2.00 3.84
N LEU A 118 2.25 -2.96 2.98
CA LEU A 118 3.57 -3.59 3.01
C LEU A 118 4.73 -2.61 2.77
N ALA A 119 4.59 -1.68 1.82
CA ALA A 119 5.75 -0.90 1.40
C ALA A 119 5.47 0.52 0.91
N GLN A 120 6.43 1.41 1.14
CA GLN A 120 6.49 2.73 0.50
C GLN A 120 7.43 2.68 -0.70
N VAL A 121 6.92 2.93 -1.91
CA VAL A 121 7.76 3.05 -3.10
C VAL A 121 8.38 4.45 -3.15
N ILE A 122 9.69 4.53 -3.37
CA ILE A 122 10.44 5.78 -3.44
C ILE A 122 11.32 5.73 -4.69
N LYS A 123 11.21 6.75 -5.54
CA LYS A 123 12.12 6.91 -6.67
C LYS A 123 13.37 7.60 -6.17
N VAL A 124 14.51 7.04 -6.53
CA VAL A 124 15.79 7.66 -6.22
C VAL A 124 16.14 8.60 -7.36
N ARG A 125 16.49 9.85 -7.03
CA ARG A 125 16.99 10.79 -8.03
C ARG A 125 18.43 10.43 -8.39
N PRO A 126 18.83 10.50 -9.68
CA PRO A 126 20.23 10.39 -10.05
C PRO A 126 21.05 11.46 -9.31
N GLY A 127 22.01 11.02 -8.49
CA GLY A 127 22.98 11.91 -7.86
C GLY A 127 24.14 12.26 -8.82
N PRO A 128 25.00 13.23 -8.47
CA PRO A 128 26.13 13.64 -9.30
C PRO A 128 27.23 12.57 -9.44
N ALA A 129 27.18 11.48 -8.66
CA ALA A 129 28.12 10.37 -8.72
C ALA A 129 27.44 9.08 -9.26
N PRO A 130 27.44 8.86 -10.58
CA PRO A 130 26.76 7.71 -11.20
C PRO A 130 27.36 6.33 -10.81
N GLN A 131 28.62 6.29 -10.38
CA GLN A 131 29.34 5.02 -10.16
C GLN A 131 28.97 4.29 -8.85
N THR A 132 28.39 4.97 -7.87
CA THR A 132 28.07 4.36 -6.58
C THR A 132 26.82 3.47 -6.64
N THR A 133 25.84 3.76 -7.49
CA THR A 133 24.57 2.99 -7.55
C THR A 133 24.58 1.80 -8.50
N GLU A 134 25.58 1.69 -9.38
CA GLU A 134 25.72 0.56 -10.31
C GLU A 134 26.18 -0.73 -9.61
N SER A 135 26.89 -0.61 -8.48
CA SER A 135 27.28 -1.77 -7.67
C SER A 135 26.19 -2.13 -6.64
N PRO A 136 25.95 -3.42 -6.35
CA PRO A 136 25.06 -3.85 -5.26
C PRO A 136 25.40 -3.21 -3.91
N VAL A 137 26.70 -3.08 -3.61
CA VAL A 137 27.22 -2.50 -2.38
C VAL A 137 26.86 -1.02 -2.25
N GLY A 138 27.10 -0.22 -3.30
CA GLY A 138 26.82 1.20 -3.21
C GLY A 138 25.32 1.53 -3.33
N ALA A 139 24.53 0.70 -4.03
CA ALA A 139 23.07 0.72 -3.97
C ALA A 139 22.55 0.47 -2.54
N ALA A 140 23.11 -0.54 -1.84
CA ALA A 140 22.77 -0.83 -0.45
C ALA A 140 23.15 0.31 0.50
N ARG A 141 24.34 0.91 0.35
CA ARG A 141 24.74 2.10 1.13
C ARG A 141 23.80 3.28 0.93
N LEU A 142 23.40 3.54 -0.32
CA LEU A 142 22.45 4.61 -0.61
C LEU A 142 21.10 4.34 0.05
N ALA A 143 20.56 3.13 -0.10
CA ALA A 143 19.30 2.73 0.52
C ALA A 143 19.34 2.89 2.04
N ALA A 144 20.39 2.41 2.71
CA ALA A 144 20.55 2.56 4.16
C ALA A 144 20.65 4.03 4.58
N SER A 145 21.42 4.87 3.88
CA SER A 145 21.51 6.30 4.14
C SER A 145 20.17 7.02 3.94
N MET A 146 19.43 6.67 2.88
CA MET A 146 18.11 7.23 2.62
C MET A 146 17.12 6.80 3.71
N SER A 147 17.11 5.52 4.11
CA SER A 147 16.25 5.03 5.19
C SER A 147 16.55 5.76 6.49
N CYS A 148 17.84 5.91 6.85
CA CYS A 148 18.26 6.65 8.03
C CYS A 148 17.79 8.11 7.99
N GLY A 149 18.02 8.82 6.87
CA GLY A 149 17.63 10.21 6.73
C GLY A 149 16.11 10.41 6.77
N ILE A 150 15.35 9.58 6.05
CA ILE A 150 13.89 9.64 6.02
C ILE A 150 13.32 9.36 7.41
N CYS A 151 13.81 8.32 8.10
CA CYS A 151 13.32 7.97 9.42
C CYS A 151 13.59 9.10 10.43
N ALA A 152 14.81 9.65 10.44
CA ALA A 152 15.15 10.77 11.31
C ALA A 152 14.25 11.99 11.03
N HIS A 153 13.98 12.29 9.77
CA HIS A 153 13.13 13.42 9.40
C HIS A 153 11.65 13.20 9.75
N VAL A 154 11.15 11.97 9.62
CA VAL A 154 9.80 11.59 10.08
C VAL A 154 9.69 11.78 11.58
N GLU A 155 10.64 11.27 12.36
CA GLU A 155 10.64 11.41 13.82
C GLU A 155 10.72 12.87 14.27
N GLU A 156 11.63 13.65 13.67
CA GLU A 156 11.74 15.08 13.95
C GLU A 156 10.43 15.82 13.67
N THR A 157 9.78 15.51 12.54
CA THR A 157 8.50 16.12 12.17
C THR A 157 7.39 15.71 13.13
N GLN A 158 7.31 14.43 13.48
CA GLN A 158 6.33 13.93 14.44
C GLN A 158 6.53 14.53 15.83
N GLN A 159 7.78 14.71 16.27
CA GLN A 159 8.08 15.38 17.53
C GLN A 159 7.65 16.85 17.51
N LYS A 160 7.91 17.57 16.41
CA LYS A 160 7.44 18.96 16.23
C LYS A 160 5.91 19.06 16.22
N LEU A 161 5.22 18.08 15.65
CA LEU A 161 3.76 18.05 15.56
C LEU A 161 3.07 17.58 16.85
N GLY A 162 3.70 16.65 17.59
CA GLY A 162 3.10 15.83 18.64
C GLY A 162 2.24 16.60 19.63
N ASP A 163 2.80 17.56 20.35
CA ASP A 163 2.07 18.29 21.39
C ASP A 163 1.16 19.40 20.86
N ARG A 164 1.37 19.80 19.60
CA ARG A 164 0.75 20.98 19.00
C ARG A 164 -0.52 20.63 18.22
N TRP A 165 -0.56 19.45 17.61
CA TRP A 165 -1.69 19.00 16.80
C TRP A 165 -2.94 18.73 17.64
N TYR A 166 -2.80 18.27 18.89
CA TYR A 166 -3.94 18.04 19.78
C TYR A 166 -4.71 19.31 20.14
N GLY A 167 -4.11 20.49 19.97
CA GLY A 167 -4.75 21.79 20.20
C GLY A 167 -5.43 22.37 18.95
N VAL A 168 -5.31 21.74 17.78
CA VAL A 168 -5.89 22.26 16.53
C VAL A 168 -7.37 21.88 16.46
N MET A 169 -8.22 22.90 16.61
CA MET A 169 -9.68 22.77 16.66
C MET A 169 -10.37 23.17 15.35
N CYS A 170 -9.68 23.91 14.47
CA CYS A 170 -10.21 24.35 13.19
C CYS A 170 -9.20 24.31 12.04
N LEU A 171 -9.69 24.52 10.81
CA LEU A 171 -8.88 24.48 9.60
C LEU A 171 -7.83 25.60 9.57
N GLU A 172 -8.17 26.78 10.09
CA GLU A 172 -7.29 27.95 10.12
C GLU A 172 -6.06 27.69 11.01
N GLU A 173 -6.24 27.04 12.16
CA GLU A 173 -5.16 26.64 13.05
C GLU A 173 -4.28 25.55 12.42
N ALA A 174 -4.89 24.60 11.72
CA ALA A 174 -4.16 23.57 10.96
C ALA A 174 -3.26 24.19 9.89
N VAL A 175 -3.80 25.16 9.13
CA VAL A 175 -3.05 25.89 8.08
C VAL A 175 -1.94 26.74 8.69
N ALA A 176 -2.20 27.43 9.80
CA ALA A 176 -1.19 28.24 10.49
C ALA A 176 -0.03 27.37 11.01
N LEU A 177 -0.34 26.21 11.59
CA LEU A 177 0.67 25.25 12.06
C LEU A 177 1.46 24.66 10.90
N ALA A 178 0.80 24.27 9.80
CA ALA A 178 1.47 23.79 8.61
C ALA A 178 2.47 24.83 8.08
N LYS A 179 2.05 26.10 7.97
CA LYS A 179 2.89 27.22 7.53
C LYS A 179 4.08 27.47 8.45
N GLU A 180 3.88 27.42 9.76
CA GLU A 180 4.97 27.59 10.74
C GLU A 180 6.04 26.49 10.61
N LEU A 181 5.59 25.27 10.33
CA LEU A 181 6.48 24.12 10.09
C LEU A 181 7.10 24.13 8.68
N GLY A 182 6.81 25.14 7.87
CA GLY A 182 7.34 25.30 6.52
C GLY A 182 6.61 24.49 5.45
N PHE A 183 5.44 23.92 5.76
CA PHE A 183 4.62 23.19 4.80
C PHE A 183 3.71 24.14 3.98
N PRO A 184 3.41 23.81 2.71
CA PRO A 184 2.46 24.56 1.89
C PRO A 184 1.04 24.60 2.50
N ASP A 185 0.32 25.72 2.30
CA ASP A 185 -1.03 25.98 2.86
C ASP A 185 -2.11 24.94 2.46
N SER A 186 -1.86 24.13 1.42
CA SER A 186 -2.79 23.11 0.94
C SER A 186 -2.66 21.74 1.64
N GLU A 187 -1.66 21.57 2.51
CA GLU A 187 -1.35 20.27 3.08
C GLU A 187 -2.17 19.97 4.34
N ARG A 188 -2.94 18.87 4.29
CA ARG A 188 -3.70 18.37 5.43
C ARG A 188 -2.78 17.53 6.30
N ILE A 189 -2.60 17.95 7.55
CA ILE A 189 -1.94 17.14 8.58
C ILE A 189 -2.96 16.14 9.13
N ASN A 190 -2.58 14.87 9.21
CA ASN A 190 -3.41 13.81 9.77
C ASN A 190 -3.15 13.61 11.27
N GLN A 191 -3.91 12.73 11.93
CA GLN A 191 -3.70 12.44 13.35
C GLN A 191 -2.38 11.69 13.55
N GLN A 192 -1.34 12.44 13.93
CA GLN A 192 0.04 11.93 14.01
C GLN A 192 0.21 10.73 14.95
N LYS A 193 -0.58 10.66 16.03
CA LYS A 193 -0.52 9.52 16.97
C LYS A 193 -0.81 8.16 16.34
N PHE A 194 -1.51 8.12 15.21
CA PHE A 194 -1.87 6.89 14.51
C PHE A 194 -1.04 6.67 13.24
N LEU A 195 -0.07 7.55 12.97
CA LEU A 195 0.91 7.39 11.92
C LEU A 195 2.20 6.87 12.55
N VAL A 196 2.39 5.55 12.52
CA VAL A 196 3.51 4.90 13.22
C VAL A 196 4.61 4.53 12.22
N LEU A 197 5.81 5.07 12.39
CA LEU A 197 6.99 4.62 11.67
C LEU A 197 7.40 3.24 12.18
N GLN A 198 7.22 2.19 11.36
CA GLN A 198 7.49 0.81 11.79
C GLN A 198 8.99 0.57 11.97
N PRO A 199 9.42 -0.19 13.00
CA PRO A 199 10.82 -0.60 13.16
C PRO A 199 11.41 -1.28 11.91
N LEU A 200 10.62 -2.12 11.24
CA LEU A 200 11.05 -2.76 9.98
C LEU A 200 11.36 -1.76 8.86
N PHE A 201 10.70 -0.58 8.86
CA PHE A 201 10.95 0.46 7.86
C PHE A 201 12.36 1.02 7.98
N ARG A 202 12.91 1.01 9.19
CA ARG A 202 14.29 1.41 9.50
C ARG A 202 15.28 0.31 9.18
N ALA A 203 14.89 -0.94 9.46
CA ALA A 203 15.78 -2.10 9.48
C ALA A 203 16.00 -2.74 8.09
N VAL A 204 14.98 -2.72 7.23
CA VAL A 204 15.00 -3.45 5.96
C VAL A 204 14.55 -2.56 4.81
N ALA A 205 15.25 -2.64 3.68
CA ALA A 205 14.86 -2.00 2.43
C ALA A 205 14.96 -2.97 1.26
N ILE A 206 14.13 -2.76 0.24
CA ILE A 206 14.31 -3.41 -1.07
C ILE A 206 14.79 -2.36 -2.06
N VAL A 207 15.77 -2.71 -2.88
CA VAL A 207 16.24 -1.88 -3.99
C VAL A 207 15.97 -2.60 -5.30
N LEU A 208 15.32 -1.89 -6.21
CA LEU A 208 15.03 -2.31 -7.58
C LEU A 208 15.73 -1.37 -8.55
N ARG A 209 16.11 -1.87 -9.72
CA ARG A 209 16.56 -1.02 -10.82
C ARG A 209 15.47 -0.97 -11.87
N SER A 210 15.20 0.23 -12.38
CA SER A 210 14.18 0.38 -13.41
C SER A 210 14.59 -0.27 -14.74
N SER A 211 15.89 -0.37 -15.02
CA SER A 211 16.43 -1.04 -16.21
C SER A 211 16.15 -2.54 -16.23
N ASP A 212 15.97 -3.15 -15.06
CA ASP A 212 15.74 -4.59 -14.95
C ASP A 212 14.28 -4.94 -15.25
N TYR A 213 13.42 -3.94 -15.34
CA TYR A 213 12.06 -4.08 -15.83
C TYR A 213 12.00 -3.77 -17.33
N GLY A 214 11.69 -4.79 -18.12
CA GLY A 214 11.45 -4.66 -19.56
C GLY A 214 10.13 -5.32 -19.95
N THR A 215 9.55 -4.89 -21.06
CA THR A 215 8.32 -5.49 -21.62
C THR A 215 8.46 -6.96 -22.02
N ALA A 216 9.69 -7.48 -22.07
CA ALA A 216 10.03 -8.87 -22.35
C ALA A 216 10.48 -9.66 -21.11
N VAL A 217 10.59 -9.00 -19.95
CA VAL A 217 10.99 -9.62 -18.69
C VAL A 217 9.80 -10.44 -18.16
N PRO A 218 10.03 -11.63 -17.56
CA PRO A 218 8.96 -12.41 -16.95
C PRO A 218 8.23 -11.62 -15.86
N ALA A 219 7.12 -12.17 -15.37
CA ALA A 219 6.23 -11.54 -14.39
C ALA A 219 7.00 -10.72 -13.34
N ILE A 220 6.51 -9.52 -12.99
CA ILE A 220 7.11 -8.58 -12.01
C ILE A 220 7.72 -9.24 -10.76
N ALA A 221 7.17 -10.36 -10.31
CA ALA A 221 7.66 -11.22 -9.25
C ALA A 221 9.12 -11.69 -9.41
N GLU A 222 9.60 -11.85 -10.65
CA GLU A 222 10.91 -12.41 -10.99
C GLU A 222 11.99 -11.36 -11.19
N ILE A 223 11.65 -10.06 -11.16
CA ILE A 223 12.68 -9.02 -11.35
C ILE A 223 13.76 -9.14 -10.27
N PRO A 224 15.04 -8.92 -10.62
CA PRO A 224 16.11 -8.82 -9.65
C PRO A 224 15.82 -7.75 -8.61
N ALA A 225 16.10 -8.07 -7.36
CA ALA A 225 15.95 -7.20 -6.20
C ALA A 225 17.16 -7.37 -5.28
N LEU A 226 17.61 -6.26 -4.70
CA LEU A 226 18.54 -6.26 -3.59
C LEU A 226 17.74 -6.11 -2.30
N LEU A 227 17.86 -7.08 -1.40
CA LEU A 227 17.28 -7.01 -0.08
C LEU A 227 18.37 -6.55 0.90
N VAL A 228 18.17 -5.39 1.51
CA VAL A 228 19.17 -4.68 2.31
C VAL A 228 18.74 -4.69 3.78
N LEU A 229 19.63 -5.14 4.66
CA LEU A 229 19.55 -4.90 6.10
C LEU A 229 20.42 -3.68 6.43
N THR A 230 19.82 -2.65 7.01
CA THR A 230 20.49 -1.38 7.30
C THR A 230 21.41 -1.45 8.52
N GLY A 231 21.25 -2.49 9.35
CA GLY A 231 21.92 -2.65 10.64
C GLY A 231 21.19 -1.99 11.81
N VAL A 232 20.01 -1.38 11.58
CA VAL A 232 19.16 -0.86 12.65
C VAL A 232 18.32 -2.01 13.23
N GLU A 233 18.51 -2.31 14.51
CA GLU A 233 17.77 -3.38 15.20
C GLU A 233 16.80 -2.86 16.28
N GLU A 234 16.78 -1.55 16.51
CA GLU A 234 15.94 -0.93 17.54
C GLU A 234 14.45 -1.18 17.28
N GLY A 235 13.74 -1.65 18.31
CA GLY A 235 12.29 -1.87 18.27
C GLY A 235 11.86 -3.13 17.51
N LEU A 236 12.79 -3.95 17.02
CA LEU A 236 12.48 -5.25 16.42
C LEU A 236 12.21 -6.31 17.49
N SER A 237 11.36 -7.29 17.15
CA SER A 237 11.06 -8.42 18.03
C SER A 237 12.25 -9.37 18.22
N ALA A 238 13.13 -9.46 17.22
CA ALA A 238 14.39 -10.21 17.24
C ALA A 238 15.29 -9.75 16.06
N PRO A 239 16.61 -10.05 16.10
CA PRO A 239 17.52 -9.79 14.99
C PRO A 239 17.00 -10.36 13.66
N ILE A 240 17.43 -9.75 12.55
CA ILE A 240 17.04 -10.17 11.20
C ILE A 240 18.22 -10.86 10.54
N THR A 241 18.01 -12.08 10.06
CA THR A 241 18.99 -12.85 9.28
C THR A 241 18.36 -13.33 7.98
N PHE A 242 19.19 -13.72 7.01
CA PHE A 242 18.73 -14.26 5.73
C PHE A 242 18.54 -15.78 5.72
N ASP A 243 18.61 -16.44 6.89
CA ASP A 243 18.62 -17.90 6.99
C ASP A 243 17.34 -18.54 6.41
N SER A 244 16.19 -17.86 6.54
CA SER A 244 14.90 -18.33 6.03
C SER A 244 14.79 -18.32 4.51
N ILE A 245 15.71 -17.65 3.81
CA ILE A 245 15.75 -17.53 2.34
C ILE A 245 17.10 -17.95 1.75
N ALA A 246 17.95 -18.63 2.53
CA ALA A 246 19.32 -18.97 2.14
C ALA A 246 19.41 -19.74 0.80
N ASP A 247 18.41 -20.59 0.52
CA ASP A 247 18.29 -21.37 -0.72
C ASP A 247 17.92 -20.54 -1.96
N LYS A 248 17.51 -19.28 -1.76
CA LYS A 248 17.00 -18.38 -2.82
C LYS A 248 17.91 -17.17 -3.07
N ILE A 249 19.04 -17.09 -2.37
CA ILE A 249 20.01 -16.01 -2.50
C ILE A 249 20.94 -16.30 -3.68
N GLY A 250 21.04 -15.35 -4.61
CA GLY A 250 21.99 -15.41 -5.72
C GLY A 250 23.40 -14.98 -5.32
N ALA A 251 23.52 -13.93 -4.50
CA ALA A 251 24.79 -13.41 -4.03
C ALA A 251 24.64 -12.67 -2.70
N HIS A 252 25.69 -12.71 -1.87
CA HIS A 252 25.81 -11.92 -0.64
C HIS A 252 26.81 -10.78 -0.85
N HIS A 253 26.48 -9.60 -0.32
CA HIS A 253 27.39 -8.48 -0.27
C HIS A 253 27.37 -7.82 1.10
N GLN A 254 28.53 -7.26 1.48
CA GLN A 254 28.71 -6.51 2.71
C GLN A 254 29.02 -5.05 2.37
N ALA A 255 28.28 -4.12 2.94
CA ALA A 255 28.34 -2.70 2.61
C ALA A 255 28.82 -1.85 3.80
N GLY A 256 29.93 -2.23 4.42
CA GLY A 256 30.41 -1.67 5.69
C GLY A 256 30.17 -2.66 6.84
N ASP A 257 30.34 -2.24 8.09
CA ASP A 257 30.33 -3.19 9.20
C ASP A 257 28.94 -3.71 9.56
N SER A 258 27.89 -2.89 9.36
CA SER A 258 26.51 -3.19 9.78
C SER A 258 25.53 -3.46 8.64
N ILE A 259 25.87 -3.06 7.40
CA ILE A 259 24.94 -3.16 6.26
C ILE A 259 25.21 -4.47 5.52
N GLN A 260 24.21 -5.35 5.52
CA GLN A 260 24.23 -6.61 4.77
C GLN A 260 23.24 -6.52 3.62
N THR A 261 23.56 -7.10 2.47
CA THR A 261 22.63 -7.14 1.35
C THR A 261 22.74 -8.44 0.56
N VAL A 262 21.63 -8.89 -0.01
CA VAL A 262 21.57 -10.09 -0.82
C VAL A 262 20.83 -9.82 -2.13
N GLU A 263 21.31 -10.46 -3.20
CA GLU A 263 20.62 -10.50 -4.48
C GLU A 263 19.59 -11.63 -4.49
N THR A 264 18.36 -11.33 -4.88
CA THR A 264 17.25 -12.27 -4.93
C THR A 264 16.18 -11.79 -5.93
N SER A 265 15.09 -12.53 -6.13
CA SER A 265 13.91 -12.05 -6.84
C SER A 265 13.04 -11.15 -5.97
N LEU A 266 12.25 -10.26 -6.60
CA LEU A 266 11.24 -9.45 -5.90
C LEU A 266 10.27 -10.33 -5.10
N ALA A 267 9.86 -11.48 -5.62
CA ALA A 267 8.94 -12.37 -4.92
C ALA A 267 9.50 -12.90 -3.61
N THR A 268 10.76 -13.32 -3.61
CA THR A 268 11.43 -13.77 -2.39
C THR A 268 11.61 -12.61 -1.40
N ALA A 269 11.99 -11.42 -1.87
CA ALA A 269 12.15 -10.25 -1.02
C ALA A 269 10.83 -9.80 -0.37
N VAL A 270 9.74 -9.77 -1.14
CA VAL A 270 8.38 -9.46 -0.65
C VAL A 270 7.88 -10.54 0.31
N GLY A 271 8.10 -11.82 0.01
CA GLY A 271 7.76 -12.92 0.91
C GLY A 271 8.50 -12.81 2.25
N PHE A 272 9.80 -12.53 2.21
CA PHE A 272 10.61 -12.29 3.41
C PHE A 272 10.10 -11.12 4.24
N LEU A 273 9.75 -9.99 3.61
CA LEU A 273 9.15 -8.85 4.31
C LEU A 273 7.81 -9.18 4.97
N MET A 274 6.94 -9.96 4.30
CA MET A 274 5.67 -10.37 4.87
C MET A 274 5.86 -11.32 6.07
N ASP A 275 6.85 -12.19 6.04
CA ASP A 275 7.18 -13.06 7.17
C ASP A 275 7.71 -12.25 8.36
N LEU A 276 8.53 -11.23 8.11
CA LEU A 276 8.97 -10.28 9.13
C LEU A 276 7.80 -9.48 9.70
N GLU A 277 6.93 -8.93 8.86
CA GLU A 277 5.71 -8.21 9.29
C GLU A 277 4.86 -9.11 10.20
N LYS A 278 4.61 -10.35 9.80
CA LYS A 278 3.86 -11.33 10.59
C LYS A 278 4.54 -11.61 11.94
N ARG A 279 5.87 -11.71 11.97
CA ARG A 279 6.65 -11.90 13.20
C ARG A 279 6.49 -10.72 14.14
N GLU A 280 6.61 -9.49 13.64
CA GLU A 280 6.44 -8.28 14.45
C GLU A 280 5.00 -8.13 14.95
N LEU A 281 4.01 -8.42 14.10
CA LEU A 281 2.59 -8.43 14.48
C LEU A 281 2.30 -9.46 15.57
N ALA A 282 2.94 -10.63 15.53
CA ALA A 282 2.78 -11.64 16.58
C ALA A 282 3.43 -11.23 17.91
N ALA A 283 4.52 -10.47 17.87
CA ALA A 283 5.24 -10.03 19.06
C ALA A 283 4.63 -8.80 19.73
N PHE A 284 4.18 -7.83 18.93
CA PHE A 284 3.77 -6.50 19.42
C PHE A 284 2.30 -6.17 19.14
N GLY A 285 1.60 -6.99 18.36
CA GLY A 285 0.29 -6.65 17.84
C GLY A 285 0.34 -5.64 16.67
N PRO A 286 -0.82 -5.33 16.08
CA PRO A 286 -0.96 -4.28 15.06
C PRO A 286 -0.57 -2.90 15.62
N ARG A 287 0.15 -2.12 14.81
CA ARG A 287 0.55 -0.73 15.12
C ARG A 287 0.15 0.20 13.97
N PRO A 288 -0.63 1.27 14.21
CA PRO A 288 -1.25 1.64 15.49
C PRO A 288 -2.22 0.56 16.01
N ASP A 289 -2.45 0.55 17.33
CA ASP A 289 -3.43 -0.35 17.95
C ASP A 289 -4.84 -0.02 17.40
N PRO A 290 -5.53 -0.97 16.74
CA PRO A 290 -6.87 -0.76 16.24
C PRO A 290 -7.87 -0.42 17.35
N ALA A 291 -7.72 -0.97 18.56
CA ALA A 291 -8.62 -0.68 19.68
C ALA A 291 -8.52 0.76 20.16
N ASP A 292 -7.36 1.40 20.04
CA ASP A 292 -7.15 2.81 20.36
C ASP A 292 -7.47 3.73 19.19
N SER A 293 -7.11 3.30 17.97
CA SER A 293 -7.23 4.10 16.76
C SER A 293 -8.65 4.18 16.20
N CYS A 294 -9.53 3.28 16.61
CA CYS A 294 -10.96 3.35 16.32
C CYS A 294 -11.77 4.13 17.37
N ARG A 295 -11.13 4.67 18.41
CA ARG A 295 -11.82 5.52 19.42
C ARG A 295 -11.87 6.97 18.98
N GLY A 296 -13.08 7.53 18.91
CA GLY A 296 -13.32 8.96 18.68
C GLY A 296 -13.76 9.33 17.26
N PRO A 297 -13.83 10.64 16.95
CA PRO A 297 -14.55 11.17 15.78
C PRO A 297 -13.89 10.88 14.42
N ARG A 298 -12.59 10.55 14.40
CA ARG A 298 -11.91 10.01 13.21
C ARG A 298 -11.45 8.59 13.51
N ARG A 299 -12.29 7.63 13.16
CA ARG A 299 -12.03 6.19 13.37
C ARG A 299 -11.03 5.62 12.36
N SER A 300 -10.80 6.32 11.25
CA SER A 300 -9.84 5.94 10.21
C SER A 300 -9.34 7.15 9.42
N LEU A 301 -8.25 6.97 8.66
CA LEU A 301 -7.74 7.89 7.65
C LEU A 301 -8.71 8.06 6.47
N PHE A 302 -9.61 7.09 6.26
CA PHE A 302 -10.42 6.99 5.06
C PHE A 302 -11.89 7.35 5.24
N LEU A 303 -12.45 7.16 6.43
CA LEU A 303 -13.81 7.53 6.80
C LEU A 303 -13.79 8.04 8.24
N ASP A 304 -14.35 9.23 8.44
CA ASP A 304 -14.66 9.75 9.76
C ASP A 304 -16.05 9.30 10.24
N GLU A 305 -16.36 9.58 11.51
CA GLU A 305 -17.62 9.16 12.13
C GLU A 305 -18.84 9.80 11.46
N GLU A 306 -18.75 11.05 11.02
CA GLU A 306 -19.82 11.75 10.31
C GLU A 306 -20.13 11.07 8.97
N GLU A 307 -19.09 10.73 8.19
CA GLU A 307 -19.25 10.00 6.94
C GLU A 307 -19.84 8.60 7.18
N ILE A 308 -19.40 7.88 8.21
CA ILE A 308 -19.95 6.57 8.56
C ILE A 308 -21.44 6.67 8.87
N CYS A 309 -21.83 7.59 9.75
CA CYS A 309 -23.23 7.84 10.10
C CYS A 309 -24.06 8.26 8.89
N PHE A 310 -23.54 9.17 8.06
CA PHE A 310 -24.18 9.59 6.83
C PHE A 310 -24.48 8.40 5.91
N TRP A 311 -23.47 7.57 5.62
CA TRP A 311 -23.64 6.41 4.74
C TRP A 311 -24.54 5.34 5.33
N ALA A 312 -24.49 5.12 6.64
CA ALA A 312 -25.39 4.20 7.33
C ALA A 312 -26.85 4.66 7.21
N GLN A 313 -27.13 5.93 7.49
CA GLN A 313 -28.46 6.53 7.37
C GLN A 313 -29.02 6.46 5.94
N GLN A 314 -28.18 6.62 4.91
CA GLN A 314 -28.58 6.46 3.51
C GLN A 314 -29.07 5.04 3.19
N HIS A 315 -28.62 4.03 3.93
CA HIS A 315 -28.98 2.63 3.70
C HIS A 315 -29.92 2.06 4.78
N GLY A 316 -30.21 2.81 5.84
CA GLY A 316 -31.17 2.42 6.87
C GLY A 316 -31.33 3.52 7.93
N SER A 317 -32.57 3.93 8.20
CA SER A 317 -32.90 5.03 9.12
C SER A 317 -32.78 4.68 10.61
N GLU A 318 -32.53 3.40 10.94
CA GLU A 318 -32.50 2.87 12.32
C GLU A 318 -31.06 2.60 12.81
N TRP A 319 -30.04 3.07 12.09
CA TRP A 319 -28.66 2.91 12.52
C TRP A 319 -28.31 3.99 13.56
N ASP A 320 -28.58 3.69 14.83
CA ASP A 320 -28.42 4.65 15.94
C ASP A 320 -26.97 4.73 16.46
N GLU A 321 -26.11 3.74 16.18
CA GLU A 321 -24.76 3.63 16.78
C GLU A 321 -23.67 3.27 15.76
N ALA A 322 -22.62 4.09 15.65
CA ALA A 322 -21.52 3.83 14.72
C ALA A 322 -20.76 2.52 15.07
N PRO A 323 -20.30 1.75 14.05
CA PRO A 323 -19.74 0.41 14.22
C PRO A 323 -18.55 0.37 15.16
N GLU A 324 -18.59 -0.52 16.14
CA GLU A 324 -17.51 -0.71 17.10
C GLU A 324 -16.31 -1.43 16.48
N GLY A 325 -15.11 -1.12 16.99
CA GLY A 325 -13.88 -1.81 16.65
C GLY A 325 -13.34 -1.55 15.24
N PRO A 326 -12.27 -2.27 14.85
CA PRO A 326 -11.60 -2.07 13.57
C PRO A 326 -12.43 -2.52 12.39
N SER A 327 -12.25 -1.86 11.25
CA SER A 327 -13.02 -2.19 10.05
C SER A 327 -12.74 -3.58 9.50
N SER A 328 -11.63 -4.20 9.90
CA SER A 328 -11.30 -5.60 9.61
C SER A 328 -12.27 -6.62 10.21
N SER A 329 -13.05 -6.20 11.22
CA SER A 329 -13.98 -7.05 11.97
C SER A 329 -15.44 -6.85 11.58
N TRP A 330 -15.74 -5.83 10.77
CA TRP A 330 -17.12 -5.42 10.45
C TRP A 330 -17.87 -6.40 9.56
N VAL A 331 -17.15 -7.17 8.73
CA VAL A 331 -17.77 -8.04 7.73
C VAL A 331 -17.83 -9.48 8.23
N ASP A 332 -19.04 -10.00 8.35
CA ASP A 332 -19.28 -11.43 8.54
C ASP A 332 -18.94 -12.19 7.25
N ILE A 333 -17.78 -12.85 7.26
CA ILE A 333 -17.28 -13.67 6.15
C ILE A 333 -18.11 -14.94 5.90
N GLY A 334 -18.94 -15.38 6.86
CA GLY A 334 -19.91 -16.45 6.63
C GLY A 334 -21.04 -16.01 5.70
N ILE A 335 -21.43 -14.73 5.77
CA ILE A 335 -22.43 -14.12 4.89
C ILE A 335 -21.79 -13.63 3.58
N TYR A 336 -20.59 -13.06 3.66
CA TYR A 336 -19.83 -12.52 2.52
C TYR A 336 -18.53 -13.30 2.28
N PRO A 337 -18.60 -14.53 1.75
CA PRO A 337 -17.43 -15.40 1.60
C PRO A 337 -16.45 -14.96 0.51
N HIS A 338 -16.91 -14.12 -0.43
CA HIS A 338 -16.11 -13.63 -1.54
C HIS A 338 -15.95 -12.12 -1.47
N TRP A 339 -14.79 -11.62 -1.92
CA TRP A 339 -14.55 -10.19 -2.00
C TRP A 339 -15.47 -9.53 -3.04
N ALA A 340 -16.37 -8.71 -2.55
CA ALA A 340 -17.33 -7.91 -3.29
C ALA A 340 -17.43 -6.50 -2.69
N GLY A 341 -18.15 -5.61 -3.37
CA GLY A 341 -18.36 -4.23 -2.94
C GLY A 341 -17.52 -3.23 -3.71
N GLU A 342 -17.29 -2.06 -3.14
CA GLU A 342 -16.57 -0.97 -3.82
C GLU A 342 -15.04 -1.17 -3.86
N GLY A 343 -14.46 -1.82 -2.85
CA GLY A 343 -13.06 -2.21 -2.83
C GLY A 343 -12.71 -3.13 -4.00
N ALA A 344 -13.44 -4.24 -4.13
CA ALA A 344 -13.26 -5.20 -5.23
C ALA A 344 -13.41 -4.55 -6.61
N ARG A 345 -14.44 -3.71 -6.80
CA ARG A 345 -14.66 -2.99 -8.06
C ARG A 345 -13.53 -2.02 -8.39
N SER A 346 -12.92 -1.39 -7.38
CA SER A 346 -11.78 -0.49 -7.60
C SER A 346 -10.50 -1.24 -7.93
N ASP A 347 -10.22 -2.36 -7.24
CA ASP A 347 -9.08 -3.19 -7.61
C ASP A 347 -9.20 -3.73 -9.03
N GLU A 348 -10.39 -4.20 -9.41
CA GLU A 348 -10.65 -4.65 -10.77
C GLU A 348 -10.41 -3.54 -11.81
N LYS A 349 -10.91 -2.32 -11.56
CA LYS A 349 -10.67 -1.17 -12.43
C LYS A 349 -9.19 -0.81 -12.54
N MET A 350 -8.46 -0.80 -11.43
CA MET A 350 -7.05 -0.43 -11.39
C MET A 350 -6.15 -1.51 -12.01
N ALA A 351 -6.51 -2.78 -11.88
CA ALA A 351 -5.81 -3.85 -12.55
C ALA A 351 -6.11 -3.89 -14.05
N GLN A 352 -7.40 -3.98 -14.42
CA GLN A 352 -7.80 -4.16 -15.81
C GLN A 352 -7.57 -2.91 -16.67
N GLY A 353 -7.69 -1.71 -16.10
CA GLY A 353 -7.53 -0.46 -16.85
C GLY A 353 -6.13 -0.29 -17.44
N TRP A 354 -5.11 -0.75 -16.72
CA TRP A 354 -3.71 -0.60 -17.14
C TRP A 354 -3.18 -1.87 -17.82
N GLU A 355 -3.57 -3.07 -17.38
CA GLU A 355 -3.25 -4.33 -18.07
C GLU A 355 -3.75 -4.30 -19.53
N ARG A 356 -4.94 -3.73 -19.81
CA ARG A 356 -5.47 -3.56 -21.18
C ARG A 356 -4.71 -2.49 -21.98
N GLN A 357 -4.27 -1.40 -21.37
CA GLN A 357 -3.47 -0.38 -22.05
C GLN A 357 -2.08 -0.91 -22.42
N SER A 358 -1.49 -1.74 -21.57
CA SER A 358 -0.24 -2.44 -21.84
C SER A 358 -0.36 -3.51 -22.92
N ALA A 359 -1.50 -4.20 -23.00
CA ALA A 359 -1.82 -5.17 -24.06
C ALA A 359 -2.14 -4.52 -25.42
N GLY A 360 -2.55 -3.24 -25.43
CA GLY A 360 -2.85 -2.46 -26.64
C GLY A 360 -1.63 -1.88 -27.37
N SER A 361 -0.42 -2.02 -26.81
CA SER A 361 0.82 -1.71 -27.52
C SER A 361 1.09 -2.81 -28.56
N PRO A 362 1.39 -2.49 -29.84
CA PRO A 362 1.66 -3.48 -30.89
C PRO A 362 2.77 -4.50 -30.56
N ARG A 363 3.59 -4.23 -29.53
CA ARG A 363 4.64 -5.13 -29.06
C ARG A 363 4.18 -6.21 -28.07
N THR A 364 3.03 -6.06 -27.41
CA THR A 364 2.61 -6.93 -26.30
C THR A 364 1.63 -8.04 -26.70
N LEU A 365 1.06 -7.98 -27.90
CA LEU A 365 0.01 -8.92 -28.36
C LEU A 365 0.46 -10.38 -28.53
N ARG A 366 1.75 -10.71 -28.34
CA ARG A 366 2.26 -12.07 -28.55
C ARG A 366 2.45 -12.93 -27.30
N LEU A 367 2.37 -12.38 -26.08
CA LEU A 367 2.88 -13.10 -24.90
C LEU A 367 1.95 -13.24 -23.69
N LEU A 368 0.82 -12.52 -23.63
CA LEU A 368 -0.03 -12.54 -22.42
C LEU A 368 -1.15 -13.60 -22.39
N PHE A 369 -1.36 -14.38 -23.46
CA PHE A 369 -2.50 -15.31 -23.53
C PHE A 369 -2.17 -16.81 -23.42
N SER A 370 -0.93 -17.22 -23.10
CA SER A 370 -0.61 -18.65 -23.10
C SER A 370 -0.52 -19.37 -21.76
N ARG A 371 -0.35 -18.72 -20.59
CA ARG A 371 -0.26 -19.46 -19.31
C ARG A 371 -0.62 -18.62 -18.10
N THR A 372 -1.85 -18.77 -17.62
CA THR A 372 -2.22 -18.87 -16.18
C THR A 372 -3.73 -18.68 -16.06
N PHE A 373 -4.51 -19.74 -16.28
CA PHE A 373 -5.77 -20.01 -15.59
C PHE A 373 -6.21 -21.42 -16.01
N PHE A 374 -6.70 -22.21 -15.05
CA PHE A 374 -6.90 -23.67 -15.03
C PHE A 374 -5.68 -24.52 -14.65
N ASP A 375 -5.51 -24.73 -13.34
CA ASP A 375 -5.50 -26.11 -12.82
C ASP A 375 -5.79 -26.11 -11.32
N LEU A 376 -7.09 -26.11 -10.97
CA LEU A 376 -7.63 -26.57 -9.70
C LEU A 376 -9.04 -27.13 -9.97
N SER A 377 -9.09 -28.31 -10.59
CA SER A 377 -10.16 -29.31 -10.40
C SER A 377 -9.79 -30.57 -11.18
N ASP A 378 -9.09 -31.49 -10.53
CA ASP A 378 -9.07 -32.89 -10.97
C ASP A 378 -10.13 -33.62 -10.13
N GLU A 379 -11.20 -34.10 -10.79
CA GLU A 379 -11.85 -35.37 -10.46
C GLU A 379 -12.94 -35.71 -11.50
N GLY A 380 -12.64 -36.72 -12.33
CA GLY A 380 -13.65 -37.68 -12.80
C GLY A 380 -14.10 -37.58 -14.26
N ARG A 381 -13.40 -38.27 -15.17
CA ARG A 381 -14.00 -39.28 -16.09
C ARG A 381 -12.96 -40.05 -16.91
N THR A 382 -12.71 -41.27 -16.44
CA THR A 382 -12.40 -42.53 -17.15
C THR A 382 -12.29 -42.55 -18.68
N ARG A 383 -11.13 -43.06 -19.13
CA ARG A 383 -10.83 -44.12 -20.13
C ARG A 383 -11.76 -44.35 -21.33
N ALA A 384 -11.19 -44.18 -22.53
CA ALA A 384 -11.19 -45.05 -23.73
C ALA A 384 -10.66 -44.20 -24.91
N GLY A 385 -9.81 -44.58 -25.86
CA GLY A 385 -9.08 -45.79 -26.25
C GLY A 385 -8.43 -45.52 -27.63
N GLN A 386 -7.35 -46.25 -27.96
CA GLN A 386 -6.80 -46.55 -29.31
C GLN A 386 -6.34 -45.38 -30.23
N ARG A 387 -5.08 -45.25 -30.68
CA ARG A 387 -4.18 -46.08 -31.53
C ARG A 387 -4.46 -45.99 -33.06
N ALA A 388 -3.38 -45.65 -33.81
CA ALA A 388 -3.17 -45.67 -35.29
C ALA A 388 -3.70 -44.45 -36.10
N MET A 389 -3.09 -43.92 -37.17
CA MET A 389 -2.02 -44.26 -38.15
C MET A 389 -1.27 -42.96 -38.54
N LEU A 390 0.05 -42.92 -38.78
CA LEU A 390 0.74 -43.12 -40.08
C LEU A 390 0.04 -42.49 -41.30
N VAL A 391 0.54 -41.33 -41.78
CA VAL A 391 1.23 -41.12 -43.07
C VAL A 391 2.24 -40.00 -42.88
#